data_AF-A0A401S071-F1
#
_entry.id   AF-A0A401S071-F1
#
_cell.length_a   1.000
_cell.length_b   1.000
_cell.length_c   1.000
_cell.angle_alpha   90.00
_cell.angle_beta   90.00
_cell.angle_gamma   90.00
#
_symmetry.space_group_name_H-M   'P 1'
#
loop_
_entity.id
_entity.type
_entity.pdbx_description
1 polymer ?
#
loop_
_entity_poly.entity_id
_entity_poly.type
_entity_poly.pdbx_seq_one_letter_code
_entity_poly.pdbx_strand_id
1 'polypeptide(L)'
;MRSVFCMNQLNLILKPSSILLVQQNSFIKPRWMAIHRWQFPSLSIHGIEGAFSGPGTKTVIPAKVKGKFSIRLVPNMDPEKLRNQVKTYLNGVFAERRSPNEQRVTLQSGSKAWLADVTDKQYNVRQRAIRKIFGIEADLIRAGGTIPIARTFQHTMQKSVMMLPIGGADNGIHSKNEKLSRENYINGTKLFAAFMIETSQL
;
A
#
# COMPACT_ATOMS: atom_id res chain seq x y z
N MET A 1 35.54 -15.56 -17.92
CA MET A 1 35.96 -14.52 -18.89
C MET A 1 34.70 -14.02 -19.59
N ARG A 2 34.29 -12.76 -19.63
CA ARG A 2 34.94 -11.46 -19.38
C ARG A 2 34.03 -10.60 -18.48
N SER A 3 34.65 -9.95 -17.51
CA SER A 3 34.12 -8.90 -16.65
C SER A 3 34.16 -7.56 -17.38
N VAL A 4 33.08 -6.78 -17.30
CA VAL A 4 33.08 -5.33 -17.57
C VAL A 4 32.35 -4.67 -16.41
N PHE A 5 33.12 -3.90 -15.64
CA PHE A 5 32.66 -2.94 -14.64
C PHE A 5 32.09 -1.71 -15.36
N CYS A 6 30.97 -1.18 -14.91
CA CYS A 6 30.72 0.27 -14.97
C CYS A 6 29.80 0.67 -13.82
N MET A 7 30.38 1.48 -12.93
CA MET A 7 29.79 2.09 -11.75
C MET A 7 29.21 3.43 -12.18
N ASN A 8 27.96 3.73 -11.83
CA ASN A 8 27.45 5.09 -11.79
C ASN A 8 26.38 5.19 -10.70
N GLN A 9 26.81 5.60 -9.50
CA GLN A 9 25.93 6.10 -8.43
C GLN A 9 25.46 7.50 -8.83
N LEU A 10 24.15 7.70 -9.02
CA LEU A 10 23.53 9.02 -8.97
C LEU A 10 22.85 9.20 -7.62
N ASN A 11 23.47 9.99 -6.75
CA ASN A 11 22.86 10.48 -5.52
C ASN A 11 21.93 11.64 -5.86
N LEU A 12 20.61 11.43 -5.76
CA LEU A 12 19.63 12.51 -5.80
C LEU A 12 19.33 12.98 -4.37
N ILE A 13 19.90 14.11 -3.97
CA ILE A 13 19.57 14.79 -2.71
C ILE A 13 18.35 15.66 -2.98
N LEU A 14 17.18 15.29 -2.41
CA LEU A 14 15.99 16.14 -2.42
C LEU A 14 15.81 16.77 -1.03
N LYS A 15 15.80 18.10 -0.98
CA LYS A 15 15.57 18.89 0.24
C LYS A 15 14.12 18.75 0.74
N PRO A 16 13.89 18.86 2.06
CA PRO A 16 12.57 18.75 2.65
C PRO A 16 11.91 20.14 2.73
N SER A 17 10.74 20.30 2.12
CA SER A 17 9.86 21.42 2.41
C SER A 17 8.40 21.02 2.17
N SER A 18 7.70 20.89 3.30
CA SER A 18 6.36 21.43 3.60
C SER A 18 5.20 21.08 2.66
N ILE A 19 4.17 20.45 3.25
CA ILE A 19 2.74 20.54 2.89
C ILE A 19 2.45 20.49 1.38
N LEU A 20 2.09 19.29 0.91
CA LEU A 20 1.53 19.13 -0.43
C LEU A 20 0.06 19.55 -0.43
N LEU A 21 -0.13 20.85 -0.58
CA LEU A 21 -1.18 21.37 -1.45
C LEU A 21 -0.97 20.76 -2.83
N VAL A 22 -1.98 20.06 -3.35
CA VAL A 22 -2.00 19.67 -4.77
C VAL A 22 -2.24 20.94 -5.59
N GLN A 23 -1.19 21.75 -5.76
CA GLN A 23 -1.22 22.81 -6.75
C GLN A 23 -1.14 22.17 -8.14
N GLN A 24 -2.28 22.26 -8.83
CA GLN A 24 -2.43 21.94 -10.22
C GLN A 24 -1.48 22.81 -11.04
N ASN A 25 -0.39 22.23 -11.55
CA ASN A 25 0.08 22.58 -12.89
C ASN A 25 1.10 21.59 -13.46
N SER A 26 0.95 21.37 -14.77
CA SER A 26 1.82 20.69 -15.73
C SER A 26 1.78 19.14 -15.84
N PHE A 27 1.19 18.70 -16.97
CA PHE A 27 1.37 17.42 -17.68
C PHE A 27 0.97 16.10 -16.98
N ILE A 28 -0.32 15.72 -17.07
CA ILE A 28 -0.91 14.35 -17.17
C ILE A 28 -0.55 13.29 -16.08
N LYS A 29 0.46 13.47 -15.24
CA LYS A 29 1.06 12.41 -14.41
C LYS A 29 0.35 12.11 -13.07
N PRO A 30 -0.16 13.08 -12.28
CA PRO A 30 -0.62 12.77 -10.91
C PRO A 30 -1.89 11.90 -10.85
N ARG A 31 -2.90 12.23 -11.67
CA ARG A 31 -4.21 11.56 -11.64
C ARG A 31 -4.13 10.11 -12.11
N TRP A 32 -3.40 9.85 -13.20
CA TRP A 32 -3.20 8.49 -13.71
C TRP A 32 -2.47 7.59 -12.72
N MET A 33 -1.44 8.11 -12.04
CA MET A 33 -0.73 7.37 -11.00
C MET A 33 -1.64 7.05 -9.80
N ALA A 34 -2.49 7.99 -9.39
CA ALA A 34 -3.48 7.74 -8.33
C ALA A 34 -4.48 6.64 -8.74
N ILE A 35 -5.02 6.71 -9.95
CA ILE A 35 -5.94 5.69 -10.48
C ILE A 35 -5.27 4.32 -10.53
N HIS A 36 -4.02 4.22 -11.00
CA HIS A 36 -3.26 2.97 -10.99
C HIS A 36 -3.10 2.39 -9.58
N ARG A 37 -2.73 3.23 -8.61
CA ARG A 37 -2.57 2.80 -7.22
C ARG A 37 -3.88 2.35 -6.56
N TRP A 38 -5.04 2.83 -7.05
CA TRP A 38 -6.33 2.59 -6.41
C TRP A 38 -7.16 1.51 -7.10
N GLN A 39 -7.06 1.39 -8.42
CA GLN A 39 -8.02 0.63 -9.23
C GLN A 39 -7.38 -0.51 -10.02
N PHE A 40 -6.05 -0.55 -10.14
CA PHE A 40 -5.35 -1.61 -10.84
C PHE A 40 -4.55 -2.50 -9.87
N PRO A 41 -4.49 -3.83 -10.12
CA PRO A 41 -3.66 -4.70 -9.32
C PRO A 41 -2.18 -4.38 -9.56
N SER A 42 -1.35 -4.66 -8.56
CA SER A 42 0.11 -4.50 -8.67
C SER A 42 0.81 -5.71 -8.06
N LEU A 43 1.98 -6.04 -8.60
CA LEU A 43 2.85 -7.09 -8.09
C LEU A 43 4.14 -6.47 -7.58
N SER A 44 4.60 -6.90 -6.40
CA SER A 44 5.89 -6.46 -5.84
C SER A 44 6.70 -7.67 -5.39
N ILE A 45 7.96 -7.73 -5.83
CA ILE A 45 8.94 -8.72 -5.37
C ILE A 45 9.67 -8.12 -4.17
N HIS A 46 9.63 -8.81 -3.03
CA HIS A 46 10.18 -8.32 -1.76
C HIS A 46 11.62 -8.78 -1.53
N GLY A 47 12.01 -9.91 -2.10
CA GLY A 47 13.37 -10.44 -1.99
C GLY A 47 13.43 -11.96 -2.00
N ILE A 48 14.62 -12.47 -1.72
CA ILE A 48 14.96 -13.90 -1.70
C ILE A 48 15.56 -14.23 -0.34
N GLU A 49 14.97 -15.19 0.34
CA GLU A 49 15.47 -15.76 1.60
C GLU A 49 16.31 -17.02 1.30
N GLY A 50 17.39 -17.23 2.05
CA GLY A 50 18.28 -18.39 1.92
C GLY A 50 19.48 -18.18 0.99
N ALA A 51 19.53 -17.06 0.26
CA ALA A 51 20.70 -16.64 -0.51
C ALA A 51 21.65 -15.73 0.31
N PHE A 52 22.81 -15.40 -0.23
CA PHE A 52 23.71 -14.41 0.35
C PHE A 52 23.19 -12.98 0.10
N SER A 53 22.88 -12.24 1.16
CA SER A 53 22.30 -10.88 1.11
C SER A 53 23.12 -9.82 1.88
N GLY A 54 24.26 -10.22 2.45
CA GLY A 54 25.17 -9.32 3.17
C GLY A 54 26.11 -8.56 2.23
N PRO A 55 26.79 -7.52 2.74
CA PRO A 55 27.86 -6.86 2.00
C PRO A 55 29.05 -7.81 1.77
N GLY A 56 29.84 -7.55 0.73
CA GLY A 56 31.04 -8.34 0.40
C GLY A 56 30.78 -9.46 -0.62
N THR A 57 31.67 -10.46 -0.64
CA THR A 57 31.64 -11.55 -1.63
C THR A 57 31.56 -12.91 -0.95
N LYS A 58 30.72 -13.80 -1.47
CA LYS A 58 30.64 -15.19 -1.02
C LYS A 58 30.50 -16.13 -2.22
N THR A 59 31.43 -17.06 -2.38
CA THR A 59 31.41 -18.08 -3.44
C THR A 59 30.53 -19.26 -3.02
N VAL A 60 29.22 -19.06 -2.99
CA VAL A 60 28.25 -20.06 -2.53
C VAL A 60 27.14 -20.29 -3.54
N ILE A 61 26.75 -21.55 -3.72
CA ILE A 61 25.52 -21.96 -4.40
C ILE A 61 24.52 -22.35 -3.30
N PRO A 62 23.47 -21.55 -3.05
CA PRO A 62 22.49 -21.88 -2.01
C PRO A 62 21.70 -23.15 -2.36
N ALA A 63 21.65 -24.12 -1.44
CA ALA A 63 20.90 -25.36 -1.63
C ALA A 63 19.37 -25.17 -1.64
N LYS A 64 18.87 -24.13 -0.96
CA LYS A 64 17.45 -23.80 -0.87
C LYS A 64 17.26 -22.30 -0.79
N VAL A 65 16.32 -21.78 -1.58
CA VAL A 65 15.92 -20.37 -1.57
C VAL A 65 14.41 -20.24 -1.55
N LYS A 66 13.92 -19.12 -1.02
CA LYS A 66 12.50 -18.77 -1.00
C LYS A 66 12.30 -17.34 -1.52
N GLY A 67 11.69 -17.23 -2.70
CA GLY A 67 11.24 -15.94 -3.23
C GLY A 67 10.00 -15.45 -2.49
N LYS A 68 9.95 -14.14 -2.19
CA LYS A 68 8.81 -13.48 -1.55
C LYS A 68 8.27 -12.41 -2.48
N PHE A 69 6.98 -12.42 -2.74
CA PHE A 69 6.28 -11.39 -3.50
C PHE A 69 4.84 -11.27 -2.99
N SER A 70 4.19 -10.16 -3.30
CA SER A 70 2.76 -9.97 -3.06
C SER A 70 2.07 -9.37 -4.27
N ILE A 71 0.75 -9.58 -4.34
CA ILE A 71 -0.13 -8.99 -5.33
C ILE A 71 -1.19 -8.20 -4.59
N ARG A 72 -1.32 -6.90 -4.89
CA ARG A 72 -2.41 -6.05 -4.38
C ARG A 72 -3.66 -6.33 -5.19
N LEU A 73 -4.75 -6.66 -4.48
CA LEU A 73 -6.05 -6.94 -5.09
C LEU A 73 -6.88 -5.68 -5.18
N VAL A 74 -7.70 -5.62 -6.23
CA VAL A 74 -8.70 -4.57 -6.44
C VAL A 74 -10.10 -5.18 -6.38
N PRO A 75 -11.18 -4.37 -6.34
CA PRO A 75 -12.54 -4.89 -6.30
C PRO A 75 -12.80 -5.90 -7.40
N ASN A 76 -13.67 -6.88 -7.12
CA ASN A 76 -14.04 -7.99 -8.01
C ASN A 76 -12.96 -9.04 -8.26
N MET A 77 -11.77 -8.92 -7.66
CA MET A 77 -10.79 -10.01 -7.63
C MET A 77 -11.07 -10.97 -6.47
N ASP A 78 -11.03 -12.27 -6.76
CA ASP A 78 -11.15 -13.32 -5.75
C ASP A 78 -9.76 -13.87 -5.36
N PRO A 79 -9.34 -13.79 -4.07
CA PRO A 79 -8.05 -14.29 -3.61
C PRO A 79 -7.82 -15.76 -3.92
N GLU A 80 -8.86 -16.60 -3.85
CA GLU A 80 -8.72 -18.05 -4.12
C GLU A 80 -8.52 -18.33 -5.60
N LYS A 81 -9.27 -17.66 -6.48
CA LYS A 81 -9.02 -17.71 -7.93
C LYS A 81 -7.60 -17.26 -8.26
N LEU A 82 -7.13 -16.15 -7.69
CA LEU A 82 -5.78 -15.66 -7.92
C LEU A 82 -4.71 -16.65 -7.42
N ARG A 83 -4.93 -17.24 -6.24
CA ARG A 83 -4.04 -18.27 -5.67
C ARG A 83 -3.80 -19.41 -6.66
N ASN A 84 -4.89 -19.91 -7.26
CA ASN A 84 -4.81 -20.98 -8.25
C ASN A 84 -4.10 -20.54 -9.53
N GLN A 85 -4.42 -19.34 -10.05
CA GLN A 85 -3.76 -18.78 -11.23
C GLN A 85 -2.24 -18.65 -11.04
N VAL A 86 -1.81 -18.10 -9.90
CA VAL A 86 -0.39 -17.93 -9.57
C VAL A 86 0.31 -19.28 -9.45
N LYS A 87 -0.31 -20.26 -8.76
CA LYS A 87 0.25 -21.60 -8.59
C LYS A 87 0.42 -22.31 -9.93
N THR A 88 -0.61 -22.28 -10.78
CA THR A 88 -0.58 -22.88 -12.12
C THR A 88 0.52 -22.25 -12.98
N TYR A 89 0.58 -20.92 -13.01
CA TYR A 89 1.58 -20.20 -13.79
C TYR A 89 3.01 -20.54 -13.36
N LEU A 90 3.32 -20.44 -12.07
CA LEU A 90 4.67 -20.71 -11.57
C LEU A 90 5.08 -22.17 -11.72
N ASN A 91 4.15 -23.11 -11.62
CA ASN A 91 4.43 -24.52 -11.86
C ASN A 91 4.70 -24.80 -13.34
N GLY A 92 3.96 -24.16 -14.26
CA GLY A 92 4.22 -24.24 -15.70
C GLY A 92 5.60 -23.70 -16.06
N VAL A 93 5.92 -22.49 -15.60
CA VAL A 93 7.24 -21.88 -15.80
C VAL A 93 8.35 -22.77 -15.24
N PHE A 94 8.16 -23.40 -14.07
CA PHE A 94 9.17 -24.30 -13.50
C PHE A 94 9.39 -25.57 -14.34
N ALA A 95 8.30 -26.19 -14.82
CA ALA A 95 8.36 -27.38 -15.65
C ALA A 95 9.11 -27.12 -16.97
N GLU A 96 8.89 -25.97 -17.60
CA GLU A 96 9.59 -25.56 -18.83
C GLU A 96 11.11 -25.49 -18.66
N ARG A 97 11.61 -25.21 -17.44
CA ARG A 97 13.06 -25.14 -17.16
C ARG A 97 13.73 -26.52 -17.13
N ARG A 98 12.96 -27.61 -17.05
CA ARG A 98 13.46 -29.00 -16.94
C ARG A 98 14.52 -29.15 -15.83
N SER A 99 14.33 -28.43 -14.73
CA SER A 99 15.22 -28.44 -13.58
C SER A 99 14.98 -29.70 -12.74
N PRO A 100 16.03 -30.39 -12.23
CA PRO A 100 15.88 -31.53 -11.32
C PRO A 100 15.50 -31.11 -9.89
N ASN A 101 15.56 -29.81 -9.57
CA ASN A 101 15.22 -29.29 -8.25
C ASN A 101 13.71 -29.40 -7.95
N GLU A 102 13.34 -29.17 -6.69
CA GLU A 102 11.95 -29.10 -6.25
C GLU A 102 11.46 -27.64 -6.12
N GLN A 103 10.20 -27.38 -6.48
CA GLN A 103 9.53 -26.10 -6.27
C GLN A 103 8.23 -26.30 -5.49
N ARG A 104 8.01 -25.48 -4.46
CA ARG A 104 6.73 -25.39 -3.74
C ARG A 104 6.25 -23.95 -3.66
N VAL A 105 5.04 -23.71 -4.17
CA VAL A 105 4.36 -22.41 -4.09
C VAL A 105 3.35 -22.44 -2.93
N THR A 106 3.49 -21.52 -1.98
CA THR A 106 2.58 -21.39 -0.83
C THR A 106 2.13 -19.94 -0.68
N LEU A 107 0.83 -19.72 -0.50
CA LEU A 107 0.27 -18.41 -0.19
C LEU A 107 0.07 -18.28 1.33
N GLN A 108 0.63 -17.25 1.96
CA GLN A 108 0.53 -17.05 3.40
C GLN A 108 -0.78 -16.35 3.82
N SER A 109 -1.23 -15.35 3.06
CA SER A 109 -2.40 -14.55 3.41
C SER A 109 -3.06 -14.00 2.15
N GLY A 110 -4.39 -13.96 2.13
CA GLY A 110 -5.17 -13.30 1.09
C GLY A 110 -6.31 -12.51 1.72
N SER A 111 -6.48 -11.25 1.34
CA SER A 111 -7.58 -10.41 1.80
C SER A 111 -8.25 -9.75 0.60
N LYS A 112 -9.57 -9.81 0.53
CA LYS A 112 -10.31 -9.10 -0.53
C LYS A 112 -10.15 -7.59 -0.34
N ALA A 113 -10.20 -6.86 -1.46
CA ALA A 113 -10.30 -5.41 -1.44
C ALA A 113 -11.56 -4.99 -0.67
N TRP A 114 -11.49 -3.82 -0.03
CA TRP A 114 -12.59 -3.22 0.71
C TRP A 114 -12.94 -1.86 0.11
N LEU A 115 -14.23 -1.58 0.03
CA LEU A 115 -14.80 -0.30 -0.37
C LEU A 115 -15.78 0.13 0.71
N ALA A 116 -15.66 1.38 1.15
CA ALA A 116 -16.63 2.01 2.01
C ALA A 116 -17.85 2.47 1.21
N ASP A 117 -19.00 2.55 1.89
CA ASP A 117 -20.16 3.27 1.37
C ASP A 117 -20.00 4.77 1.67
N VAL A 118 -19.67 5.54 0.63
CA VAL A 118 -19.45 6.99 0.73
C VAL A 118 -20.76 7.78 0.78
N THR A 119 -21.91 7.14 0.59
CA THR A 119 -23.24 7.78 0.70
C THR A 119 -23.76 7.81 2.13
N ASP A 120 -23.11 7.07 3.04
CA ASP A 120 -23.45 7.06 4.45
C ASP A 120 -23.29 8.45 5.09
N LYS A 121 -24.23 8.82 5.98
CA LYS A 121 -24.26 10.12 6.64
C LYS A 121 -22.96 10.43 7.41
N GLN A 122 -22.20 9.43 7.85
CA GLN A 122 -20.90 9.63 8.51
C GLN A 122 -19.90 10.38 7.63
N TYR A 123 -20.00 10.29 6.30
CA TYR A 123 -19.13 11.02 5.38
C TYR A 123 -19.43 12.53 5.36
N ASN A 124 -20.69 12.92 5.58
CA ASN A 124 -21.07 14.32 5.75
C ASN A 124 -20.53 14.87 7.08
N VAL A 125 -20.64 14.10 8.17
CA VAL A 125 -20.06 14.43 9.48
C VAL A 125 -18.55 14.62 9.39
N ARG A 126 -17.87 13.68 8.74
CA ARG A 126 -16.44 13.78 8.45
C ARG A 126 -16.10 15.07 7.71
N GLN A 127 -16.89 15.43 6.71
CA GLN A 127 -16.66 16.62 5.90
C GLN A 127 -16.73 17.90 6.72
N ARG A 128 -17.74 18.02 7.59
CA ARG A 128 -17.88 19.15 8.52
C ARG A 128 -16.73 19.22 9.52
N ALA A 129 -16.34 18.08 10.10
CA ALA A 129 -15.23 18.02 11.05
C ALA A 129 -13.89 18.43 10.39
N ILE A 130 -13.60 17.96 9.18
CA ILE A 130 -12.39 18.35 8.44
C ILE A 130 -12.43 19.85 8.11
N ARG A 131 -13.56 20.37 7.61
CA ARG A 131 -13.69 21.80 7.30
C ARG A 131 -13.48 22.69 8.52
N LYS A 132 -13.94 22.27 9.71
CA LYS A 132 -13.73 23.01 10.97
C LYS A 132 -12.25 23.13 11.37
N ILE A 133 -11.45 22.09 11.13
CA ILE A 133 -10.05 22.06 11.56
C ILE A 133 -9.10 22.58 10.49
N PHE A 134 -9.35 22.26 9.22
CA PHE A 134 -8.43 22.54 8.12
C PHE A 134 -8.93 23.63 7.16
N GLY A 135 -10.18 24.08 7.29
CA GLY A 135 -10.75 25.15 6.46
C GLY A 135 -11.03 24.77 5.00
N ILE A 136 -10.85 23.50 4.63
CA ILE A 136 -10.97 23.01 3.25
C ILE A 136 -11.94 21.84 3.15
N GLU A 137 -12.46 21.64 1.94
CA GLU A 137 -13.18 20.42 1.59
C GLU A 137 -12.19 19.26 1.34
N ALA A 138 -12.60 18.03 1.65
CA ALA A 138 -11.72 16.87 1.68
C ALA A 138 -12.03 15.95 0.51
N ASP A 139 -10.99 15.52 -0.20
CA ASP A 139 -11.14 14.59 -1.30
C ASP A 139 -11.57 13.20 -0.81
N LEU A 140 -12.42 12.54 -1.60
CA LEU A 140 -12.69 11.11 -1.46
C LEU A 140 -11.61 10.32 -2.18
N ILE A 141 -10.67 9.79 -1.39
CA ILE A 141 -9.56 9.00 -1.90
C ILE A 141 -9.72 7.52 -1.57
N ARG A 142 -9.04 6.68 -2.36
CA ARG A 142 -8.76 5.28 -2.02
C ARG A 142 -7.29 5.14 -1.62
N ALA A 143 -6.92 3.97 -1.10
CA ALA A 143 -5.53 3.65 -0.77
C ALA A 143 -5.14 2.29 -1.36
N GLY A 144 -3.89 2.17 -1.81
CA GLY A 144 -3.33 0.89 -2.28
C GLY A 144 -2.85 -0.03 -1.15
N GLY A 145 -2.90 0.46 0.09
CA GLY A 145 -2.64 -0.35 1.29
C GLY A 145 -3.79 -1.32 1.58
N THR A 146 -3.59 -2.19 2.57
CA THR A 146 -4.62 -3.16 2.97
C THR A 146 -4.78 -3.08 4.49
N ILE A 147 -6.02 -2.87 4.94
CA ILE A 147 -6.42 -2.89 6.34
C ILE A 147 -7.50 -3.97 6.46
N PRO A 148 -7.13 -5.26 6.64
CA PRO A 148 -8.08 -6.38 6.56
C PRO A 148 -9.25 -6.26 7.54
N ILE A 149 -9.00 -5.67 8.71
CA ILE A 149 -9.99 -5.55 9.77
C ILE A 149 -11.18 -4.65 9.40
N ALA A 150 -11.02 -3.68 8.48
CA ALA A 150 -12.12 -2.81 8.06
C ALA A 150 -13.29 -3.60 7.45
N ARG A 151 -12.96 -4.60 6.62
CA ARG A 151 -13.96 -5.51 6.04
C ARG A 151 -14.60 -6.40 7.09
N THR A 152 -13.81 -6.91 8.05
CA THR A 152 -14.32 -7.72 9.14
C THR A 152 -15.29 -6.92 10.01
N PHE A 153 -14.95 -5.69 10.40
CA PHE A 153 -15.86 -4.83 11.16
C PHE A 153 -17.16 -4.57 10.41
N GLN A 154 -17.10 -4.21 9.12
CA GLN A 154 -18.30 -3.95 8.35
C GLN A 154 -19.22 -5.18 8.25
N HIS A 155 -18.63 -6.36 8.03
CA HIS A 155 -19.38 -7.62 7.93
C HIS A 155 -19.97 -8.05 9.28
N THR A 156 -19.17 -8.01 10.34
CA THR A 156 -19.58 -8.49 11.66
C THR A 156 -20.54 -7.54 12.36
N MET A 157 -20.28 -6.23 12.30
CA MET A 157 -21.11 -5.23 12.99
C MET A 157 -22.34 -4.84 12.18
N GLN A 158 -22.40 -5.16 10.88
CA GLN A 158 -23.47 -4.71 9.97
C GLN A 158 -23.62 -3.17 10.00
N LYS A 159 -22.48 -2.47 10.15
CA LYS A 159 -22.41 -1.00 10.20
C LYS A 159 -21.41 -0.49 9.18
N SER A 160 -21.65 0.74 8.71
CA SER A 160 -20.74 1.41 7.80
C SER A 160 -19.40 1.69 8.49
N VAL A 161 -18.31 1.54 7.74
CA VAL A 161 -16.94 1.76 8.23
C VAL A 161 -16.32 2.88 7.41
N MET A 162 -15.69 3.84 8.08
CA MET A 162 -15.00 4.95 7.47
C MET A 162 -13.56 5.02 7.99
N MET A 163 -12.65 5.47 7.13
CA MET A 163 -11.27 5.77 7.52
C MET A 163 -11.08 7.29 7.60
N LEU A 164 -10.49 7.74 8.72
CA LEU A 164 -10.13 9.13 8.94
C LEU A 164 -8.60 9.24 9.11
N PRO A 165 -7.86 9.53 8.03
CA PRO A 165 -6.40 9.55 8.09
C PRO A 165 -5.91 10.85 8.77
N ILE A 166 -4.91 10.71 9.64
CA ILE A 166 -4.14 11.85 10.19
C ILE A 166 -2.72 11.89 9.62
N GLY A 167 -2.26 10.86 8.92
CA GLY A 167 -0.90 10.80 8.39
C GLY A 167 -0.69 11.66 7.14
N GLY A 168 0.54 12.13 6.94
CA GLY A 168 0.98 12.75 5.69
C GLY A 168 1.32 11.69 4.63
N ALA A 169 1.30 12.09 3.36
CA ALA A 169 1.66 11.21 2.24
C ALA A 169 3.14 10.76 2.28
N ASP A 170 3.99 11.49 3.00
CA ASP A 170 5.43 11.29 3.12
C ASP A 170 5.85 10.75 4.50
N ASN A 171 4.91 10.20 5.27
CA ASN A 171 5.19 9.61 6.58
C ASN A 171 6.13 8.40 6.53
N GLY A 172 6.25 7.74 5.38
CA GLY A 172 7.22 6.65 5.20
C GLY A 172 6.89 5.39 6.00
N ILE A 173 5.60 5.06 6.17
CA ILE A 173 5.15 3.88 6.92
C ILE A 173 5.83 2.62 6.37
N HIS A 174 6.40 1.80 7.26
CA HIS A 174 7.22 0.61 6.93
C HIS A 174 8.56 0.89 6.24
N SER A 175 9.05 2.13 6.26
CA SER A 175 10.34 2.51 5.71
C SER A 175 11.30 2.99 6.80
N LYS A 176 12.53 3.31 6.40
CA LYS A 176 13.47 4.04 7.25
C LYS A 176 12.95 5.47 7.48
N ASN A 177 13.22 6.03 8.66
CA ASN A 177 12.82 7.39 9.04
C ASN A 177 11.31 7.63 8.99
N GLU A 178 10.52 6.64 9.41
CA GLU A 178 9.07 6.81 9.60
C GLU A 178 8.80 8.00 10.55
N LYS A 179 7.86 8.87 10.16
CA LYS A 179 7.53 10.07 10.92
C LYS A 179 6.03 10.36 10.93
N LEU A 180 5.61 11.14 11.93
CA LEU A 180 4.34 11.85 11.94
C LEU A 180 4.64 13.32 12.22
N SER A 181 4.16 14.23 11.36
CA SER A 181 4.38 15.66 11.60
C SER A 181 3.63 16.08 12.87
N ARG A 182 4.25 16.99 13.64
CA ARG A 182 3.63 17.54 14.86
C ARG A 182 2.29 18.21 14.53
N GLU A 183 2.21 18.91 13.40
CA GLU A 183 0.98 19.53 12.91
C GLU A 183 -0.12 18.50 12.69
N ASN A 184 0.17 17.43 11.96
CA ASN A 184 -0.80 16.35 11.71
C ASN A 184 -1.22 15.66 13.00
N TYR A 185 -0.30 15.47 13.95
CA TYR A 185 -0.63 14.89 15.25
C TYR A 185 -1.61 15.78 16.02
N ILE A 186 -1.28 17.07 16.19
CA ILE A 186 -2.11 18.03 16.95
C ILE A 186 -3.45 18.29 16.25
N ASN A 187 -3.44 18.56 14.95
CA ASN A 187 -4.67 18.79 14.19
C ASN A 187 -5.47 17.49 14.02
N GLY A 188 -4.82 16.33 13.98
CA GLY A 188 -5.46 15.03 14.03
C GLY A 188 -6.23 14.80 15.33
N THR A 189 -5.66 15.17 16.48
CA THR A 189 -6.37 15.13 17.77
C THR A 189 -7.61 16.03 17.76
N LYS A 190 -7.45 17.28 17.28
CA LYS A 190 -8.58 18.21 17.13
C LYS A 190 -9.65 17.68 16.17
N LEU A 191 -9.23 17.03 15.08
CA LEU A 191 -10.11 16.41 14.10
C LEU A 191 -10.94 15.30 14.72
N PHE A 192 -10.35 14.40 15.50
CA PHE A 192 -11.12 13.35 16.19
C PHE A 192 -12.08 13.92 17.22
N ALA A 193 -11.68 14.94 17.98
CA ALA A 193 -12.59 15.63 18.90
C ALA A 193 -13.77 16.28 18.16
N ALA A 194 -13.51 17.02 17.08
CA ALA A 194 -14.55 17.62 16.24
C ALA A 194 -15.44 16.56 15.61
N PHE A 195 -14.88 15.44 15.14
CA PHE A 195 -15.64 14.34 14.56
C PHE A 195 -16.62 13.74 15.58
N MET A 196 -16.19 13.46 16.81
CA MET A 196 -17.08 12.92 17.85
C MET A 196 -18.24 13.88 18.18
N ILE A 197 -17.98 15.19 18.24
CA ILE A 197 -19.01 16.22 18.45
C ILE A 197 -19.97 16.28 17.27
N GLU A 198 -19.47 16.23 16.04
CA GLU A 198 -20.30 16.23 14.82
C GLU A 198 -21.14 14.94 14.71
N THR A 199 -20.60 13.81 15.17
CA THR A 199 -21.32 12.53 15.20
C THR A 199 -22.50 12.58 16.17
N SER A 200 -22.39 13.29 17.30
CA SER A 200 -23.52 13.41 18.25
C SER A 200 -24.68 14.27 17.74
N GLN A 201 -24.53 14.90 16.56
CA GLN A 201 -25.55 15.73 15.92
C GLN A 201 -26.28 14.98 14.78
N LEU A 202 -25.95 13.70 14.54
CA LEU A 202 -26.65 12.80 13.62
C LEU A 202 -27.92 12.23 14.24
#